data_AF-A0A954RWK3-F1
#
_entry.id   AF-A0A954RWK3-F1
#
_cell.length_a   1.000
_cell.length_b   1.000
_cell.length_c   1.000
_cell.angle_alpha   90.00
_cell.angle_beta   90.00
_cell.angle_gamma   90.00
#
_symmetry.space_group_name_H-M   'P 1'
#
loop_
_entity.id
_entity.type
_entity.pdbx_description
1 polymer ?
#
loop_
_entity_poly.entity_id
_entity_poly.type
_entity_poly.pdbx_seq_one_letter_code
_entity_poly.pdbx_strand_id
1 'polypeptide(L)'
;LTVVLASRFWIREVLECGVNLALVALAWGAYWCWRNRRDWFGGSLLGFAIALKLTPALFLAWFVWKRQWKIAIATTLVTAGLFLTPRLFLNHEWFVGMHQVWWHHASRGLIAENPVHGVLGEESIQNVSLRPALARFLVHLPAGHNARFDHPFAAQFLDLAPHTAGWVVRLLTVALVFLVAWQFRHRVNSRGDGTLAWEAAAISVMILLLSPLTWGQHCVGAIPALYLIIRQGLHQKYLDRTTWVGLSLYSVFILLLNRGVIGKQGTYLLDSYYTTTWCLVGLLFLVLRKHHQTQATEIAPAMLPMANPKSHLKKAA
;
A
#
# COMPACT_ATOMS: atom_id res chain seq x y z
N LEU A 1 5.18 -20.48 2.19
CA LEU A 1 6.07 -19.43 1.61
C LEU A 1 5.61 -18.01 1.94
N THR A 2 4.35 -17.62 1.70
CA THR A 2 3.86 -16.25 2.01
C THR A 2 4.04 -15.87 3.48
N VAL A 3 3.63 -16.76 4.39
CA VAL A 3 3.80 -16.57 5.84
C VAL A 3 5.27 -16.39 6.20
N VAL A 4 6.18 -17.14 5.56
CA VAL A 4 7.63 -17.00 5.77
C VAL A 4 8.12 -15.63 5.31
N LEU A 5 7.72 -15.20 4.10
CA LEU A 5 8.11 -13.89 3.57
C LEU A 5 7.57 -12.71 4.39
N ALA A 6 6.39 -12.86 4.98
CA ALA A 6 5.79 -11.84 5.83
C ALA A 6 6.10 -12.03 7.32
N SER A 7 6.87 -13.06 7.71
CA SER A 7 6.99 -13.51 9.11
C SER A 7 7.47 -12.41 10.05
N ARG A 8 8.46 -11.60 9.63
CA ARG A 8 8.96 -10.47 10.41
C ARG A 8 7.84 -9.50 10.81
N PHE A 9 6.94 -9.18 9.88
CA PHE A 9 5.83 -8.26 10.13
C PHE A 9 4.69 -8.94 10.88
N TRP A 10 4.38 -10.18 10.51
CA TRP A 10 3.35 -10.99 11.16
C TRP A 10 3.64 -11.18 12.65
N ILE A 11 4.86 -11.60 13.01
CA ILE A 11 5.25 -11.86 14.40
C ILE A 11 5.10 -10.58 15.22
N ARG A 12 5.62 -9.45 14.72
CA ARG A 12 5.51 -8.16 15.40
C ARG A 12 4.05 -7.76 15.59
N GLU A 13 3.23 -7.92 14.55
CA GLU A 13 1.82 -7.56 14.59
C GLU A 13 1.01 -8.41 15.58
N VAL A 14 1.27 -9.72 15.66
CA VAL A 14 0.60 -10.60 16.64
C VAL A 14 0.98 -10.22 18.07
N LEU A 15 2.22 -9.81 18.31
CA LEU A 15 2.67 -9.31 19.61
C LEU A 15 2.03 -7.95 19.99
N GLU A 16 1.49 -7.22 19.01
CA GLU A 16 0.78 -5.94 19.18
C GLU A 16 -0.75 -6.09 19.01
N CYS A 17 -1.31 -7.26 19.40
CA CYS A 17 -2.74 -7.59 19.40
C CYS A 17 -3.41 -7.72 18.01
N GLY A 18 -2.67 -7.65 16.90
CA GLY A 18 -3.21 -7.98 15.57
C GLY A 18 -4.19 -6.97 14.96
N VAL A 19 -4.21 -5.73 15.43
CA VAL A 19 -5.16 -4.69 14.99
C VAL A 19 -4.99 -4.33 13.51
N ASN A 20 -3.75 -4.16 13.02
CA ASN A 20 -3.49 -3.87 11.61
C ASN A 20 -3.79 -5.09 10.72
N LEU A 21 -3.58 -6.32 11.21
CA LEU A 21 -3.99 -7.51 10.49
C LEU A 21 -5.52 -7.57 10.33
N ALA A 22 -6.27 -7.18 11.38
CA ALA A 22 -7.72 -7.05 11.31
C ALA A 22 -8.14 -5.98 10.28
N LEU A 23 -7.47 -4.82 10.22
CA LEU A 23 -7.73 -3.79 9.21
C LEU A 23 -7.49 -4.31 7.77
N VAL A 24 -6.41 -5.06 7.55
CA VAL A 24 -6.13 -5.71 6.26
C VAL A 24 -7.23 -6.72 5.92
N ALA A 25 -7.65 -7.54 6.89
CA ALA A 25 -8.72 -8.51 6.71
C ALA A 25 -10.06 -7.86 6.39
N LEU A 26 -10.41 -6.74 7.03
CA LEU A 26 -11.62 -5.96 6.73
C LEU A 26 -11.58 -5.39 5.31
N ALA A 27 -10.46 -4.77 4.91
CA ALA A 27 -10.31 -4.19 3.57
C ALA A 27 -10.37 -5.27 2.46
N TRP A 28 -9.69 -6.40 2.66
CA TRP A 28 -9.74 -7.53 1.72
C TRP A 28 -11.06 -8.29 1.77
N GLY A 29 -11.71 -8.34 2.93
CA GLY A 29 -13.06 -8.84 3.10
C GLY A 29 -14.07 -8.00 2.33
N ALA A 30 -13.91 -6.67 2.33
CA ALA A 30 -14.70 -5.76 1.50
C ALA A 30 -14.52 -6.03 0.01
N TYR A 31 -13.28 -6.16 -0.45
CA TYR A 31 -12.97 -6.56 -1.83
C TYR A 31 -13.61 -7.91 -2.21
N TRP A 32 -13.48 -8.92 -1.34
CA TRP A 32 -14.09 -10.24 -1.54
C TRP A 32 -15.63 -10.16 -1.60
N CYS A 33 -16.26 -9.43 -0.69
CA CYS A 33 -17.71 -9.23 -0.69
C CYS A 33 -18.18 -8.54 -1.98
N TRP A 34 -17.47 -7.50 -2.41
CA TRP A 34 -17.74 -6.81 -3.67
C TRP A 34 -17.64 -7.76 -4.87
N ARG A 35 -16.60 -8.60 -4.95
CA ARG A 35 -16.48 -9.61 -6.01
C ARG A 35 -17.68 -10.55 -6.05
N ASN A 36 -18.19 -10.93 -4.89
CA ASN A 36 -19.35 -11.80 -4.71
C ASN A 36 -20.70 -11.05 -4.72
N ARG A 37 -20.76 -9.82 -5.25
CA ARG A 37 -21.99 -9.01 -5.37
C ARG A 37 -22.67 -8.66 -4.04
N ARG A 38 -21.93 -8.73 -2.92
CA ARG A 38 -22.39 -8.34 -1.57
C ARG A 38 -21.91 -6.92 -1.22
N ASP A 39 -22.24 -5.95 -2.08
CA ASP A 39 -21.69 -4.58 -2.03
C ASP A 39 -21.95 -3.87 -0.70
N TRP A 40 -23.15 -3.99 -0.13
CA TRP A 40 -23.50 -3.34 1.14
C TRP A 40 -22.67 -3.87 2.30
N PHE A 41 -22.59 -5.20 2.44
CA PHE A 41 -21.80 -5.83 3.49
C PHE A 41 -20.30 -5.52 3.32
N GLY A 42 -19.78 -5.61 2.09
CA GLY A 42 -18.41 -5.22 1.80
C GLY A 42 -18.15 -3.76 2.11
N GLY A 43 -19.10 -2.89 1.77
CA GLY A 43 -19.04 -1.47 2.07
C GLY A 43 -18.99 -1.19 3.56
N SER A 44 -19.79 -1.89 4.36
CA SER A 44 -19.77 -1.80 5.82
C SER A 44 -18.44 -2.24 6.43
N LEU A 45 -17.85 -3.34 5.94
CA LEU A 45 -16.53 -3.79 6.41
C LEU A 45 -15.45 -2.73 6.15
N LEU A 46 -15.42 -2.18 4.94
CA LEU A 46 -14.47 -1.12 4.60
C LEU A 46 -14.76 0.17 5.37
N GLY A 47 -16.04 0.53 5.53
CA GLY A 47 -16.45 1.73 6.25
C GLY A 47 -16.04 1.70 7.72
N PHE A 48 -16.19 0.54 8.36
CA PHE A 48 -15.69 0.27 9.70
C PHE A 48 -14.16 0.33 9.77
N ALA A 49 -13.45 -0.26 8.81
CA ALA A 49 -11.99 -0.17 8.75
C ALA A 49 -11.49 1.28 8.63
N ILE A 50 -12.13 2.09 7.78
CA ILE A 50 -11.81 3.53 7.62
C ILE A 50 -12.09 4.29 8.91
N ALA A 51 -13.19 3.95 9.61
CA ALA A 51 -13.55 4.60 10.86
C ALA A 51 -12.51 4.34 11.97
N LEU A 52 -11.90 3.16 11.99
CA LEU A 52 -10.82 2.82 12.91
C LEU A 52 -9.49 3.45 12.50
N LYS A 53 -9.20 3.47 11.20
CA LYS A 53 -7.97 4.04 10.64
C LYS A 53 -8.23 4.56 9.25
N LEU A 54 -7.91 5.82 9.00
CA LEU A 54 -8.22 6.47 7.72
C LEU A 54 -7.56 5.79 6.51
N THR A 55 -6.41 5.13 6.67
CA THR A 55 -5.59 4.65 5.55
C THR A 55 -6.29 3.68 4.58
N PRO A 56 -7.14 2.73 5.02
CA PRO A 56 -8.07 2.00 4.15
C PRO A 56 -8.91 2.83 3.18
N ALA A 57 -9.07 4.15 3.37
CA ALA A 57 -9.81 5.02 2.46
C ALA A 57 -9.24 5.02 1.03
N LEU A 58 -7.98 4.57 0.83
CA LEU A 58 -7.44 4.37 -0.50
C LEU A 58 -8.22 3.31 -1.31
N PHE A 59 -8.80 2.29 -0.65
CA PHE A 59 -9.73 1.36 -1.31
C PHE A 59 -11.03 2.04 -1.72
N LEU A 60 -11.56 2.96 -0.90
CA LEU A 60 -12.74 3.75 -1.26
C LEU A 60 -12.45 4.61 -2.50
N ALA A 61 -11.30 5.30 -2.52
CA ALA A 61 -10.85 6.07 -3.67
C ALA A 61 -10.73 5.19 -4.93
N TRP A 62 -10.20 3.97 -4.79
CA TRP A 62 -10.15 2.99 -5.87
C TRP A 62 -11.54 2.55 -6.34
N PHE A 63 -12.49 2.25 -5.45
CA PHE A 63 -13.86 1.91 -5.83
C PHE A 63 -14.58 3.05 -6.55
N VAL A 64 -14.39 4.29 -6.10
CA VAL A 64 -14.91 5.51 -6.76
C VAL A 64 -14.29 5.64 -8.15
N TRP A 65 -12.97 5.50 -8.27
CA TRP A 65 -12.25 5.52 -9.55
C TRP A 65 -12.80 4.46 -10.53
N LYS A 66 -13.09 3.26 -10.01
CA LYS A 66 -13.70 2.14 -10.74
C LYS A 66 -15.22 2.26 -10.94
N ARG A 67 -15.82 3.38 -10.52
CA ARG A 67 -17.25 3.68 -10.63
C ARG A 67 -18.14 2.63 -9.96
N GLN A 68 -17.67 2.01 -8.88
CA GLN A 68 -18.39 1.01 -8.10
C GLN A 68 -19.20 1.70 -7.01
N TRP A 69 -20.22 2.45 -7.41
CA TRP A 69 -20.95 3.36 -6.53
C TRP A 69 -21.69 2.67 -5.38
N LYS A 70 -22.22 1.47 -5.58
CA LYS A 70 -22.97 0.75 -4.54
C LYS A 70 -22.11 0.51 -3.29
N ILE A 71 -20.92 -0.06 -3.46
CA ILE A 71 -20.00 -0.28 -2.35
C ILE A 71 -19.44 1.04 -1.81
N ALA A 72 -19.12 2.00 -2.69
CA ALA A 72 -18.59 3.30 -2.27
C ALA A 72 -19.58 4.05 -1.35
N ILE A 73 -20.87 4.10 -1.73
CA ILE A 73 -21.93 4.72 -0.92
C ILE A 73 -22.07 4.00 0.42
N ALA A 74 -22.13 2.66 0.41
CA ALA A 74 -22.21 1.88 1.64
C ALA A 74 -21.04 2.16 2.59
N THR A 75 -19.81 2.19 2.06
CA THR A 75 -18.61 2.58 2.81
C THR A 75 -18.72 3.99 3.38
N THR A 76 -19.07 4.98 2.56
CA THR A 76 -19.20 6.37 2.99
C THR A 76 -20.24 6.54 4.10
N LEU A 77 -21.41 5.92 3.96
CA LEU A 77 -22.48 5.99 4.96
C LEU A 77 -22.05 5.38 6.30
N VAL A 78 -21.40 4.21 6.26
CA VAL A 78 -20.95 3.54 7.49
C VAL A 78 -19.80 4.31 8.15
N THR A 79 -18.82 4.79 7.38
CA THR A 79 -17.74 5.63 7.92
C THR A 79 -18.29 6.90 8.56
N ALA A 80 -19.18 7.62 7.86
CA ALA A 80 -19.78 8.85 8.37
C ALA A 80 -20.60 8.58 9.65
N GLY A 81 -21.42 7.52 9.63
CA GLY A 81 -22.19 7.11 10.81
C GLY A 81 -21.30 6.85 12.01
N LEU A 82 -20.23 6.06 11.85
CA LEU A 82 -19.29 5.74 12.92
C LEU A 82 -18.50 6.95 13.42
N PHE A 83 -18.04 7.82 12.52
CA PHE A 83 -17.37 9.08 12.89
C PHE A 83 -18.27 10.04 13.67
N LEU A 84 -19.58 10.01 13.43
CA LEU A 84 -20.54 10.81 14.17
C LEU A 84 -20.98 10.17 15.49
N THR A 85 -20.73 8.88 15.73
CA THR A 85 -21.15 8.21 16.98
C THR A 85 -20.66 8.88 18.26
N PRO A 86 -19.42 9.42 18.37
CA PRO A 86 -18.98 10.07 19.60
C PRO A 86 -19.85 11.29 19.95
N ARG A 87 -20.53 11.93 18.99
CA ARG A 87 -21.42 13.06 19.24
C ARG A 87 -22.63 12.70 20.10
N LEU A 88 -22.99 11.41 20.18
CA LEU A 88 -24.06 10.90 21.05
C LEU A 88 -23.65 10.87 22.53
N PHE A 89 -22.34 10.83 22.81
CA PHE A 89 -21.78 10.70 24.15
C PHE A 89 -21.01 11.94 24.61
N LEU A 90 -20.45 12.70 23.66
CA LEU A 90 -19.66 13.90 23.89
C LEU A 90 -20.47 15.15 23.60
N ASN A 91 -20.22 16.23 24.35
CA ASN A 91 -20.75 17.54 24.02
C ASN A 91 -20.10 18.09 22.73
N HIS A 92 -20.68 19.15 22.17
CA HIS A 92 -20.24 19.69 20.89
C HIS A 92 -18.79 20.18 20.92
N GLU A 93 -18.37 20.86 21.99
CA GLU A 93 -17.03 21.43 22.13
C GLU A 93 -15.95 20.35 22.15
N TRP A 94 -16.12 19.30 22.96
CA TRP A 94 -15.20 18.16 23.00
C TRP A 94 -15.14 17.43 21.67
N PHE A 95 -16.29 17.19 21.05
CA PHE A 95 -16.35 16.55 19.74
C PHE A 95 -15.56 17.33 18.68
N VAL A 96 -15.80 18.65 18.57
CA VAL A 96 -15.10 19.51 17.62
C VAL A 96 -13.61 19.60 17.95
N GLY A 97 -13.26 19.77 19.22
CA GLY A 97 -11.87 19.85 19.67
C GLY A 97 -11.06 18.60 19.34
N MET A 98 -11.60 17.40 19.56
CA MET A 98 -10.93 16.15 19.19
C MET A 98 -10.66 16.04 17.70
N HIS A 99 -11.63 16.45 16.86
CA HIS A 99 -11.46 16.44 15.40
C HIS A 99 -10.42 17.47 14.94
N GLN A 100 -10.40 18.66 15.55
CA GLN A 100 -9.40 19.69 15.26
C GLN A 100 -7.98 19.23 15.61
N VAL A 101 -7.80 18.61 16.77
CA VAL A 101 -6.50 18.05 17.20
C VAL A 101 -6.06 16.96 16.23
N TRP A 102 -6.93 15.99 15.93
CA TRP A 102 -6.62 14.93 14.98
C TRP A 102 -6.25 15.49 13.60
N TRP A 103 -7.03 16.46 13.10
CA TRP A 103 -6.78 17.11 11.80
C TRP A 103 -5.44 17.84 11.79
N HIS A 104 -5.12 18.57 12.85
CA HIS A 104 -3.84 19.26 12.99
C HIS A 104 -2.66 18.28 12.88
N HIS A 105 -2.71 17.15 13.59
CA HIS A 105 -1.64 16.13 13.52
C HIS A 105 -1.59 15.41 12.17
N ALA A 106 -2.73 15.01 11.62
CA ALA A 106 -2.79 14.30 10.34
C ALA A 106 -2.30 15.18 9.18
N SER A 107 -2.73 16.44 9.13
CA SER A 107 -2.32 17.40 8.10
C SER A 107 -0.82 17.71 8.18
N ARG A 108 -0.22 17.81 9.36
CA ARG A 108 1.23 17.95 9.49
C ARG A 108 2.00 16.81 8.81
N GLY A 109 1.60 15.56 9.01
CA GLY A 109 2.27 14.42 8.35
C GLY A 109 2.04 14.35 6.83
N LEU A 110 0.92 14.88 6.33
CA LEU A 110 0.55 14.79 4.91
C LEU A 110 1.03 15.99 4.09
N ILE A 111 0.87 17.21 4.61
CA ILE A 111 1.03 18.44 3.83
C ILE A 111 2.07 19.41 4.38
N ALA A 112 2.74 19.15 5.52
CA ALA A 112 3.77 20.07 6.02
C ALA A 112 4.88 20.30 4.97
N GLU A 113 5.43 21.52 4.94
CA GLU A 113 6.50 21.92 4.02
C GLU A 113 7.81 21.20 4.29
N ASN A 114 8.17 21.07 5.57
CA ASN A 114 9.37 20.35 5.94
C ASN A 114 9.08 18.83 5.95
N PRO A 115 9.74 18.03 5.09
CA PRO A 115 9.49 16.60 5.01
C PRO A 115 10.11 15.79 6.16
N VAL A 116 10.91 16.41 7.04
CA VAL A 116 11.50 15.76 8.23
C VAL A 116 10.61 15.85 9.48
N HIS A 117 9.45 16.49 9.38
CA HIS A 117 8.41 16.48 10.41
C HIS A 117 7.20 15.66 9.94
N GLY A 118 6.73 14.79 10.84
CA GLY A 118 5.58 13.91 10.67
C GLY A 118 4.42 14.25 11.61
N VAL A 119 3.51 13.28 11.75
CA VAL A 119 2.28 13.39 12.55
C VAL A 119 2.57 13.64 14.03
N LEU A 120 3.61 12.98 14.56
CA LEU A 120 3.98 12.99 15.97
C LEU A 120 5.11 13.98 16.30
N GLY A 121 5.47 14.87 15.38
CA GLY A 121 6.60 15.79 15.54
C GLY A 121 7.74 15.47 14.59
N GLU A 122 8.96 15.36 15.11
CA GLU A 122 10.14 15.01 14.32
C GLU A 122 10.09 13.56 13.83
N GLU A 123 10.47 13.33 12.56
CA GLU A 123 10.41 11.99 11.96
C GLU A 123 11.39 11.02 12.63
N SER A 124 10.94 9.77 12.75
CA SER A 124 11.72 8.67 13.33
C SER A 124 12.29 7.77 12.25
N ILE A 125 13.47 7.19 12.50
CA ILE A 125 14.05 6.09 11.70
C ILE A 125 13.06 4.92 11.53
N GLN A 126 12.14 4.72 12.47
CA GLN A 126 11.18 3.61 12.45
C GLN A 126 10.02 3.81 11.47
N ASN A 127 9.81 5.03 10.96
CA ASN A 127 8.73 5.32 10.03
C ASN A 127 9.12 4.87 8.62
N VAL A 128 8.55 3.76 8.12
CA VAL A 128 8.86 3.19 6.81
C VAL A 128 7.98 3.71 5.68
N SER A 129 7.28 4.83 5.87
CA SER A 129 6.54 5.54 4.82
C SER A 129 7.47 6.13 3.75
N LEU A 130 6.93 6.40 2.56
CA LEU A 130 7.72 6.93 1.43
C LEU A 130 8.24 8.34 1.67
N ARG A 131 7.44 9.21 2.32
CA ARG A 131 7.81 10.60 2.61
C ARG A 131 9.13 10.72 3.38
N PRO A 132 9.29 10.13 4.59
CA PRO A 132 10.55 10.22 5.33
C PRO A 132 11.69 9.48 4.63
N ALA A 133 11.39 8.39 3.91
CA ALA A 133 12.39 7.68 3.10
C ALA A 133 13.01 8.57 2.02
N LEU A 134 12.19 9.34 1.28
CA LEU A 134 12.70 10.31 0.31
C LEU A 134 13.43 11.46 1.01
N ALA A 135 12.87 12.00 2.10
CA ALA A 135 13.47 13.10 2.85
C ALA A 135 14.92 12.80 3.28
N ARG A 136 15.19 11.56 3.70
CA ARG A 136 16.51 11.08 4.11
C ARG A 136 17.62 11.23 3.05
N PHE A 137 17.26 11.15 1.77
CA PHE A 137 18.23 11.31 0.67
C PHE A 137 18.29 12.76 0.16
N LEU A 138 17.31 13.60 0.52
CA LEU A 138 17.17 14.97 0.01
C LEU A 138 17.67 16.04 0.98
N VAL A 139 17.54 15.83 2.30
CA VAL A 139 17.78 16.83 3.35
C VAL A 139 18.92 16.40 4.27
N HIS A 140 19.77 17.35 4.69
CA HIS A 140 20.71 17.11 5.78
C HIS A 140 20.01 17.10 7.14
N LEU A 141 20.17 16.00 7.88
CA LEU A 141 19.62 15.86 9.22
C LEU A 141 20.64 16.38 10.25
N PRO A 142 20.28 17.37 11.09
CA PRO A 142 21.19 17.91 12.10
C PRO A 142 21.55 16.85 13.17
N ALA A 143 22.64 17.09 13.88
CA ALA A 143 23.03 16.23 15.00
C ALA A 143 21.92 16.20 16.07
N GLY A 144 21.64 15.01 16.60
CA GLY A 144 20.54 14.80 17.56
C GLY A 144 19.16 14.58 16.92
N HIS A 145 19.03 14.66 15.59
CA HIS A 145 17.75 14.42 14.92
C HIS A 145 17.32 12.94 15.05
N ASN A 146 16.03 12.67 15.33
CA ASN A 146 15.46 11.33 15.57
C ASN A 146 15.57 10.38 14.37
N ALA A 147 15.55 10.92 13.15
CA ALA A 147 15.79 10.19 11.90
C ALA A 147 17.29 10.00 11.57
N ARG A 148 18.21 10.64 12.30
CA ARG A 148 19.66 10.55 12.07
C ARG A 148 20.25 9.42 12.90
N PHE A 149 21.13 8.66 12.28
CA PHE A 149 21.89 7.61 12.95
C PHE A 149 23.38 7.88 12.78
N ASP A 150 24.05 8.25 13.87
CA ASP A 150 25.49 8.53 13.87
C ASP A 150 26.27 7.22 13.80
N HIS A 151 26.74 6.88 12.59
CA HIS A 151 27.47 5.63 12.32
C HIS A 151 28.51 5.87 11.21
N PRO A 152 29.70 5.21 11.22
CA PRO A 152 30.73 5.41 10.18
C PRO A 152 30.26 5.12 8.75
N PHE A 153 29.26 4.24 8.60
CA PHE A 153 28.65 3.91 7.32
C PHE A 153 27.36 4.69 7.03
N ALA A 154 27.00 5.68 7.84
CA ALA A 154 25.88 6.59 7.53
C ALA A 154 26.37 7.71 6.62
N ALA A 155 25.79 7.80 5.42
CA ALA A 155 26.15 8.79 4.41
C ALA A 155 25.04 9.83 4.23
N GLN A 156 25.46 11.08 4.02
CA GLN A 156 24.63 12.15 3.48
C GLN A 156 24.68 12.08 1.95
N PHE A 157 23.56 12.37 1.27
CA PHE A 157 23.50 12.31 -0.20
C PHE A 157 23.35 13.69 -0.82
N LEU A 158 22.21 14.35 -0.61
CA LEU A 158 21.97 15.73 -1.03
C LEU A 158 21.78 16.64 0.19
N ASP A 159 21.84 17.95 -0.02
CA ASP A 159 21.61 18.94 1.03
C ASP A 159 20.67 20.04 0.53
N LEU A 160 19.44 19.64 0.19
CA LEU A 160 18.41 20.58 -0.23
C LEU A 160 17.78 21.27 0.98
N ALA A 161 17.47 22.56 0.82
CA ALA A 161 16.67 23.29 1.80
C ALA A 161 15.34 22.53 2.06
N PRO A 162 14.86 22.44 3.33
CA PRO A 162 13.68 21.64 3.68
C PRO A 162 12.44 21.94 2.84
N HIS A 163 12.20 23.21 2.50
CA HIS A 163 11.10 23.62 1.64
C HIS A 163 11.19 23.03 0.22
N THR A 164 12.38 23.10 -0.41
CA THR A 164 12.63 22.54 -1.74
C THR A 164 12.49 21.02 -1.72
N ALA A 165 13.07 20.36 -0.72
CA ALA A 165 12.92 18.92 -0.55
C ALA A 165 11.45 18.51 -0.37
N GLY A 166 10.68 19.27 0.41
CA GLY A 166 9.23 19.06 0.57
C GLY A 166 8.48 19.04 -0.74
N TRP A 167 8.76 20.00 -1.64
CA TRP A 167 8.19 20.01 -2.98
C TRP A 167 8.60 18.80 -3.83
N VAL A 168 9.88 18.43 -3.81
CA VAL A 168 10.37 17.24 -4.53
C VAL A 168 9.66 15.97 -4.03
N VAL A 169 9.55 15.79 -2.71
CA VAL A 169 8.85 14.65 -2.10
C VAL A 169 7.39 14.60 -2.52
N ARG A 170 6.68 15.75 -2.49
CA ARG A 170 5.28 15.84 -2.93
C ARG A 170 5.13 15.49 -4.40
N LEU A 171 5.97 16.03 -5.27
CA LEU A 171 5.94 15.76 -6.72
C LEU A 171 6.18 14.27 -7.01
N LEU A 172 7.18 13.65 -6.38
CA LEU A 172 7.46 12.22 -6.53
C LEU A 172 6.29 11.35 -6.03
N THR A 173 5.68 11.73 -4.91
CA THR A 173 4.52 11.03 -4.34
C THR A 173 3.30 11.14 -5.25
N VAL A 174 3.00 12.34 -5.76
CA VAL A 174 1.91 12.57 -6.72
C VAL A 174 2.16 11.84 -8.03
N ALA A 175 3.40 11.85 -8.53
CA ALA A 175 3.77 11.11 -9.74
C ALA A 175 3.55 9.60 -9.58
N LEU A 176 3.91 9.03 -8.41
CA LEU A 176 3.63 7.63 -8.09
C LEU A 176 2.13 7.33 -8.08
N VAL A 177 1.33 8.15 -7.38
CA VAL A 177 -0.13 8.00 -7.33
C VAL A 177 -0.74 8.08 -8.73
N PHE A 178 -0.31 9.07 -9.52
CA PHE A 178 -0.78 9.26 -10.89
C PHE A 178 -0.42 8.06 -11.77
N LEU A 179 0.81 7.56 -11.69
CA LEU A 179 1.26 6.39 -12.46
C LEU A 179 0.42 5.15 -12.13
N VAL A 180 0.17 4.88 -10.85
CA VAL A 180 -0.66 3.75 -10.41
C VAL A 180 -2.12 3.93 -10.87
N ALA A 181 -2.70 5.10 -10.66
CA ALA A 181 -4.06 5.41 -11.10
C ALA A 181 -4.23 5.29 -12.63
N TRP A 182 -3.22 5.73 -13.39
CA TRP A 182 -3.17 5.63 -14.84
C TRP A 182 -3.11 4.17 -15.32
N GLN A 183 -2.33 3.32 -14.66
CA GLN A 183 -2.33 1.88 -14.94
C GLN A 183 -3.70 1.24 -14.65
N PHE A 184 -4.40 1.73 -13.63
CA PHE A 184 -5.73 1.24 -13.23
C PHE A 184 -6.88 1.96 -13.94
N ARG A 185 -6.65 2.66 -15.06
CA ARG A 185 -7.69 3.45 -15.76
C ARG A 185 -8.81 2.61 -16.39
N HIS A 186 -8.60 1.31 -16.58
CA HIS A 186 -9.57 0.44 -17.23
C HIS A 186 -10.80 0.20 -16.34
N ARG A 187 -12.00 0.25 -16.96
CA ARG A 187 -13.26 0.02 -16.27
C ARG A 187 -13.41 -1.45 -15.88
N VAL A 188 -14.16 -1.68 -14.81
CA VAL A 188 -14.52 -3.04 -14.37
C VAL A 188 -15.56 -3.61 -15.33
N ASN A 189 -15.16 -4.54 -16.18
CA ASN A 189 -16.07 -5.28 -17.06
C ASN A 189 -16.69 -6.47 -16.31
N SER A 190 -15.86 -7.23 -15.60
CA SER A 190 -16.27 -8.34 -14.74
C SER A 190 -15.61 -8.21 -13.38
N ARG A 191 -16.37 -8.43 -12.30
CA ARG A 191 -15.79 -8.45 -10.95
C ARG A 191 -14.91 -9.68 -10.69
N GLY A 192 -14.98 -10.69 -11.56
CA GLY A 192 -14.15 -11.89 -11.50
C GLY A 192 -12.78 -11.75 -12.15
N ASP A 193 -12.53 -10.64 -12.85
CA ASP A 193 -11.28 -10.33 -13.56
C ASP A 193 -10.06 -10.45 -12.63
N GLY A 194 -9.02 -11.16 -13.10
CA GLY A 194 -7.83 -11.45 -12.32
C GLY A 194 -6.97 -10.21 -12.07
N THR A 195 -7.02 -9.21 -12.95
CA THR A 195 -6.29 -7.94 -12.83
C THR A 195 -6.70 -7.16 -11.58
N LEU A 196 -7.97 -7.21 -11.20
CA LEU A 196 -8.50 -6.48 -10.05
C LEU A 196 -7.87 -6.91 -8.73
N ALA A 197 -7.45 -8.18 -8.61
CA ALA A 197 -6.77 -8.66 -7.42
C ALA A 197 -5.38 -8.03 -7.29
N TRP A 198 -4.68 -7.84 -8.41
CA TRP A 198 -3.40 -7.14 -8.44
C TRP A 198 -3.56 -5.65 -8.12
N GLU A 199 -4.61 -5.01 -8.63
CA GLU A 199 -4.91 -3.62 -8.26
C GLU A 199 -5.17 -3.49 -6.75
N ALA A 200 -6.00 -4.36 -6.16
CA ALA A 200 -6.25 -4.38 -4.72
C ALA A 200 -4.98 -4.63 -3.89
N ALA A 201 -4.07 -5.49 -4.36
CA ALA A 201 -2.77 -5.70 -3.74
C ALA A 201 -1.86 -4.48 -3.84
N ALA A 202 -1.84 -3.80 -5.00
CA ALA A 202 -1.11 -2.55 -5.16
C ALA A 202 -1.65 -1.48 -4.22
N ILE A 203 -2.98 -1.31 -4.11
CA ILE A 203 -3.60 -0.39 -3.14
C ILE A 203 -3.18 -0.72 -1.70
N SER A 204 -3.07 -2.00 -1.34
CA SER A 204 -2.61 -2.42 -0.01
C SER A 204 -1.16 -2.02 0.25
N VAL A 205 -0.27 -2.12 -0.74
CA VAL A 205 1.13 -1.65 -0.63
C VAL A 205 1.20 -0.12 -0.64
N MET A 206 0.40 0.54 -1.48
CA MET A 206 0.29 1.99 -1.54
C MET A 206 -0.17 2.59 -0.21
N ILE A 207 -1.06 1.92 0.54
CA ILE A 207 -1.45 2.31 1.90
C ILE A 207 -0.22 2.43 2.81
N LEU A 208 0.73 1.48 2.73
CA LEU A 208 1.96 1.51 3.54
C LEU A 208 2.90 2.64 3.12
N LEU A 209 3.01 2.89 1.81
CA LEU A 209 3.91 3.90 1.25
C LEU A 209 3.39 5.33 1.46
N LEU A 210 2.08 5.55 1.31
CA LEU A 210 1.45 6.87 1.34
C LEU A 210 0.95 7.29 2.73
N SER A 211 0.82 6.35 3.67
CA SER A 211 0.44 6.70 5.04
C SER A 211 1.46 7.71 5.60
N PRO A 212 1.02 8.75 6.32
CA PRO A 212 1.95 9.69 6.95
C PRO A 212 2.77 9.04 8.07
N LEU A 213 2.31 7.89 8.59
CA LEU A 213 3.01 7.10 9.59
C LEU A 213 2.83 5.60 9.31
N THR A 214 3.92 4.91 9.02
CA THR A 214 3.97 3.45 8.86
C THR A 214 5.10 2.88 9.70
N TRP A 215 4.78 2.13 10.73
CA TRP A 215 5.73 1.29 11.47
C TRP A 215 5.71 -0.17 11.01
N GLY A 216 6.70 -0.96 11.40
CA GLY A 216 6.89 -2.34 10.92
C GLY A 216 5.69 -3.29 11.11
N GLN A 217 4.89 -3.11 12.15
CA GLN A 217 3.68 -3.93 12.37
C GLN A 217 2.59 -3.68 11.32
N HIS A 218 2.52 -2.47 10.76
CA HIS A 218 1.59 -2.14 9.68
C HIS A 218 1.90 -2.90 8.39
N CYS A 219 3.17 -3.31 8.20
CA CYS A 219 3.64 -3.95 6.97
C CYS A 219 3.01 -5.33 6.71
N VAL A 220 2.15 -5.85 7.59
CA VAL A 220 1.21 -6.94 7.26
C VAL A 220 0.32 -6.61 6.05
N GLY A 221 0.14 -5.33 5.71
CA GLY A 221 -0.48 -4.89 4.45
C GLY A 221 0.22 -5.38 3.17
N ALA A 222 1.47 -5.87 3.26
CA ALA A 222 2.20 -6.48 2.13
C ALA A 222 1.80 -7.95 1.87
N ILE A 223 1.17 -8.63 2.84
CA ILE A 223 0.78 -10.05 2.74
C ILE A 223 -0.01 -10.36 1.47
N PRO A 224 -1.04 -9.57 1.07
CA PRO A 224 -1.82 -9.89 -0.10
C PRO A 224 -1.02 -9.85 -1.41
N ALA A 225 -0.09 -8.90 -1.54
CA ALA A 225 0.82 -8.82 -2.68
C ALA A 225 1.74 -10.04 -2.75
N LEU A 226 2.38 -10.40 -1.63
CA LEU A 226 3.23 -11.58 -1.52
C LEU A 226 2.45 -12.87 -1.81
N TYR A 227 1.21 -12.97 -1.31
CA TYR A 227 0.33 -14.10 -1.56
C TYR A 227 0.05 -14.29 -3.06
N LEU A 228 -0.35 -13.21 -3.76
CA LEU A 228 -0.68 -13.30 -5.18
C LEU A 228 0.54 -13.67 -6.03
N ILE A 229 1.71 -13.08 -5.74
CA ILE A 229 2.96 -13.40 -6.45
C ILE A 229 3.30 -14.89 -6.28
N ILE A 230 3.28 -15.39 -5.06
CA ILE A 230 3.60 -16.80 -4.77
C ILE A 230 2.56 -17.73 -5.39
N ARG A 231 1.27 -17.42 -5.24
CA ARG A 231 0.17 -18.23 -5.80
C ARG A 231 0.31 -18.35 -7.31
N GLN A 232 0.60 -17.24 -8.00
CA GLN A 232 0.82 -17.26 -9.44
C GLN A 232 2.05 -18.10 -9.81
N GLY A 233 3.17 -17.95 -9.09
CA GLY A 233 4.38 -18.73 -9.33
C GLY A 233 4.19 -20.23 -9.13
N LEU A 234 3.45 -20.63 -8.10
CA LEU A 234 3.10 -22.03 -7.85
C LEU A 234 2.16 -22.58 -8.93
N HIS A 235 1.17 -21.80 -9.36
CA HIS A 235 0.24 -22.20 -10.42
C HIS A 235 0.95 -22.37 -11.76
N GLN A 236 1.87 -21.47 -12.11
CA GLN A 236 2.66 -21.53 -13.35
C GLN A 236 3.86 -22.49 -13.25
N LYS A 237 4.17 -23.01 -12.05
CA LYS A 237 5.38 -23.78 -11.73
C LYS A 237 6.68 -23.07 -12.16
N TYR A 238 6.65 -21.75 -12.22
CA TYR A 238 7.76 -20.91 -12.68
C TYR A 238 7.64 -19.51 -12.08
N LEU A 239 8.79 -18.94 -11.71
CA LEU A 239 8.94 -17.52 -11.39
C LEU A 239 9.89 -16.91 -12.39
N ASP A 240 9.45 -15.85 -13.07
CA ASP A 240 10.34 -15.13 -13.98
C ASP A 240 11.53 -14.51 -13.23
N ARG A 241 12.66 -14.35 -13.93
CA ARG A 241 13.91 -13.86 -13.37
C ARG A 241 13.75 -12.58 -12.54
N THR A 242 12.94 -11.63 -13.00
CA THR A 242 12.73 -10.37 -12.28
C THR A 242 11.97 -10.59 -10.97
N THR A 243 10.91 -11.40 -11.01
CA THR A 243 10.18 -11.76 -9.79
C THR A 243 11.07 -12.51 -8.80
N TRP A 244 11.89 -13.45 -9.28
CA TRP A 244 12.83 -14.20 -8.46
C TRP A 244 13.87 -13.28 -7.81
N VAL A 245 14.54 -12.42 -8.59
CA VAL A 245 15.51 -11.45 -8.05
C VAL A 245 14.86 -10.52 -7.04
N GLY A 246 13.68 -9.99 -7.35
CA GLY A 246 12.97 -9.07 -6.45
C GLY A 246 12.56 -9.73 -5.13
N LEU A 247 12.06 -10.97 -5.17
CA LEU A 247 11.76 -11.73 -3.96
C LEU A 247 13.02 -12.11 -3.17
N SER A 248 14.12 -12.46 -3.84
CA SER A 248 15.39 -12.74 -3.18
C SER A 248 15.94 -11.51 -2.46
N LEU A 249 15.94 -10.33 -3.11
CA LEU A 249 16.35 -9.07 -2.48
C LEU A 249 15.43 -8.75 -1.28
N TYR A 250 14.12 -8.89 -1.45
CA TYR A 250 13.16 -8.72 -0.36
C TYR A 250 13.47 -9.66 0.81
N SER A 251 13.71 -10.95 0.55
CA SER A 251 14.07 -11.93 1.58
C SER A 251 15.37 -11.58 2.29
N VAL A 252 16.40 -11.15 1.56
CA VAL A 252 17.68 -10.75 2.14
C VAL A 252 17.46 -9.57 3.11
N PHE A 253 16.85 -8.49 2.65
CA PHE A 253 16.74 -7.26 3.44
C PHE A 253 15.69 -7.32 4.55
N ILE A 254 14.56 -8.01 4.33
CA ILE A 254 13.47 -8.09 5.33
C ILE A 254 13.67 -9.24 6.30
N LEU A 255 14.11 -10.42 5.84
CA LEU A 255 14.17 -11.62 6.68
C LEU A 255 15.57 -11.91 7.19
N LEU A 256 16.57 -11.94 6.31
CA LEU A 256 17.93 -12.38 6.68
C LEU A 256 18.67 -11.30 7.47
N LEU A 257 18.63 -10.05 7.01
CA LEU A 257 19.30 -8.91 7.63
C LEU A 257 18.49 -8.35 8.82
N ASN A 258 18.20 -9.22 9.79
CA ASN A 258 17.49 -8.89 11.01
C ASN A 258 18.44 -8.70 12.21
N ARG A 259 17.89 -8.23 13.33
CA ARG A 259 18.65 -7.93 14.56
C ARG A 259 19.44 -9.13 15.11
N GLY A 260 18.98 -10.36 14.90
CA GLY A 260 19.69 -11.57 15.31
C GLY A 260 20.93 -11.88 14.45
N VAL A 261 20.97 -11.41 13.20
CA VAL A 261 22.08 -11.70 12.26
C VAL A 261 23.09 -10.56 12.22
N ILE A 262 22.63 -9.31 12.08
CA ILE A 262 23.51 -8.13 11.93
C ILE A 262 23.55 -7.23 13.17
N GLY A 263 22.92 -7.66 14.27
CA GLY A 263 22.89 -6.91 15.52
C GLY A 263 22.00 -5.66 15.48
N LYS A 264 21.95 -4.97 16.62
CA LYS A 264 21.16 -3.74 16.83
C LYS A 264 21.66 -2.60 15.93
N GLN A 265 22.98 -2.35 15.92
CA GLN A 265 23.60 -1.26 15.16
C GLN A 265 23.41 -1.45 13.65
N GLY A 266 23.63 -2.66 13.12
CA GLY A 266 23.41 -2.97 11.71
C GLY A 266 21.94 -2.80 11.29
N THR A 267 21.00 -3.19 12.16
CA THR A 267 19.57 -3.00 11.88
C THR A 267 19.20 -1.51 11.83
N TYR A 268 19.66 -0.70 12.79
CA TYR A 268 19.43 0.75 12.74
C TYR A 268 20.09 1.41 11.54
N LEU A 269 21.26 0.94 11.12
CA LEU A 269 21.90 1.41 9.90
C LEU A 269 20.99 1.15 8.68
N LEU A 270 20.48 -0.07 8.51
CA LEU A 270 19.56 -0.39 7.42
C LEU A 270 18.23 0.37 7.49
N ASP A 271 17.69 0.54 8.69
CA ASP A 271 16.46 1.32 8.91
C ASP A 271 16.71 2.80 8.59
N SER A 272 17.91 3.34 8.88
CA SER A 272 18.29 4.72 8.53
C SER A 272 18.39 4.98 7.02
N TYR A 273 18.54 3.92 6.22
CA TYR A 273 18.47 3.97 4.75
C TYR A 273 17.07 3.61 4.21
N TYR A 274 16.09 3.43 5.09
CA TYR A 274 14.71 3.11 4.75
C TYR A 274 14.60 1.86 3.87
N THR A 275 15.44 0.87 4.14
CA THR A 275 15.53 -0.37 3.37
C THR A 275 14.15 -1.06 3.24
N THR A 276 13.36 -1.07 4.31
CA THR A 276 12.00 -1.61 4.29
C THR A 276 11.10 -0.89 3.28
N THR A 277 11.17 0.45 3.21
CA THR A 277 10.41 1.25 2.25
C THR A 277 10.79 0.91 0.82
N TRP A 278 12.08 0.77 0.53
CA TRP A 278 12.55 0.40 -0.81
C TRP A 278 12.15 -1.03 -1.20
N CYS A 279 12.11 -1.97 -0.25
CA CYS A 279 11.53 -3.29 -0.46
C CYS A 279 10.03 -3.23 -0.78
N LEU A 280 9.26 -2.32 -0.15
CA LEU A 280 7.85 -2.11 -0.47
C LEU A 280 7.65 -1.47 -1.86
N VAL A 281 8.50 -0.53 -2.26
CA VAL A 281 8.51 0.03 -3.63
C VAL A 281 8.83 -1.06 -4.65
N GLY A 282 9.83 -1.91 -4.39
CA GLY A 282 10.14 -3.06 -5.23
C GLY A 282 8.98 -4.06 -5.32
N LEU A 283 8.30 -4.32 -4.20
CA LEU A 283 7.10 -5.17 -4.18
C LEU A 283 5.95 -4.56 -4.99
N LEU A 284 5.71 -3.25 -4.87
CA LEU A 284 4.73 -2.54 -5.70
C LEU A 284 5.06 -2.68 -7.19
N PHE A 285 6.32 -2.48 -7.57
CA PHE A 285 6.76 -2.67 -8.96
C PHE A 285 6.45 -4.08 -9.48
N LEU A 286 6.73 -5.13 -8.69
CA LEU A 286 6.40 -6.50 -9.07
C LEU A 286 4.89 -6.70 -9.25
N VAL A 287 4.07 -6.14 -8.34
CA VAL A 287 2.60 -6.21 -8.44
C VAL A 287 2.09 -5.54 -9.71
N LEU A 288 2.57 -4.33 -10.02
CA LEU A 288 2.18 -3.60 -11.23
C LEU A 288 2.60 -4.34 -12.51
N ARG A 289 3.78 -4.97 -12.51
CA ARG A 289 4.20 -5.82 -13.62
C ARG A 289 3.29 -7.03 -13.79
N LYS A 290 2.91 -7.70 -12.70
CA LYS A 290 1.99 -8.85 -12.76
C LYS A 290 0.60 -8.45 -13.23
N HIS A 291 0.11 -7.29 -12.80
CA HIS A 291 -1.11 -6.68 -13.33
C HIS A 291 -1.06 -6.55 -14.86
N HIS A 292 0.00 -5.92 -15.39
CA HIS A 292 0.17 -5.76 -16.84
C HIS A 292 0.25 -7.10 -17.60
N GLN A 293 0.95 -8.10 -17.05
CA GLN A 293 1.04 -9.44 -17.65
C GLN A 293 -0.33 -10.14 -17.69
N THR A 294 -1.09 -10.07 -16.59
CA THR A 294 -2.45 -10.63 -16.53
C THR A 294 -3.37 -9.91 -17.51
N GLN A 295 -3.30 -8.58 -17.58
CA GLN A 295 -4.10 -7.78 -18.50
C GLN A 295 -3.83 -8.14 -19.97
N ALA A 296 -2.56 -8.30 -20.36
CA ALA A 296 -2.20 -8.70 -21.72
C ALA A 296 -2.75 -10.09 -22.08
N THR A 297 -2.76 -11.02 -21.13
CA THR A 297 -3.26 -12.39 -21.32
C THR A 297 -4.79 -12.42 -21.46
N GLU A 298 -5.51 -11.58 -20.72
CA GLU A 298 -6.97 -11.50 -20.80
C GLU A 298 -7.47 -10.79 -22.08
N ILE A 299 -6.68 -9.89 -22.67
CA ILE A 299 -7.02 -9.17 -23.92
C ILE A 299 -6.76 -10.04 -25.16
N ALA A 300 -5.70 -10.86 -25.18
CA ALA A 300 -5.31 -11.69 -26.33
C ALA A 300 -6.43 -12.60 -26.90
N PRO A 301 -7.24 -13.33 -26.10
CA PRO A 301 -8.32 -14.17 -26.63
C PRO A 301 -9.53 -13.37 -27.15
N ALA A 302 -9.68 -12.09 -26.79
CA ALA A 302 -10.78 -11.24 -27.26
C ALA A 302 -10.55 -10.68 -28.69
N MET A 303 -9.35 -10.86 -29.26
CA MET A 303 -8.98 -10.35 -30.59
C MET A 303 -8.96 -11.41 -31.70
N LEU A 304 -9.27 -12.68 -31.41
CA LEU A 304 -9.45 -13.67 -32.48
C LEU A 304 -10.74 -13.33 -33.27
N PRO A 305 -10.68 -13.09 -34.59
CA PRO A 305 -11.88 -12.92 -35.39
C PRO A 305 -12.70 -14.20 -35.26
N MET A 306 -14.00 -14.09 -34.99
CA MET A 306 -14.92 -15.21 -35.12
C MET A 306 -14.76 -15.76 -36.55
N ALA A 307 -14.15 -16.94 -36.67
CA ALA A 307 -14.02 -17.63 -37.94
C ALA A 307 -15.43 -17.80 -38.51
N ASN A 308 -15.69 -17.17 -39.65
CA ASN A 308 -16.97 -17.18 -40.33
C ASN A 308 -17.31 -18.63 -40.73
N PRO A 309 -18.40 -19.26 -40.24
CA PRO A 309 -18.66 -20.68 -40.48
C PRO A 309 -19.09 -21.04 -41.92
N LYS A 310 -18.88 -20.17 -42.92
CA LYS A 310 -19.52 -20.27 -44.24
C LYS A 310 -18.56 -20.44 -45.43
N SER A 311 -17.54 -21.29 -45.33
CA SER A 311 -16.66 -21.59 -46.49
C SER A 311 -16.57 -23.06 -46.93
N HIS A 312 -17.31 -23.99 -46.32
CA HIS A 312 -17.27 -25.41 -46.71
C HIS A 312 -18.59 -25.93 -47.30
N LEU A 313 -19.11 -25.26 -48.33
CA LEU A 313 -20.09 -25.86 -49.25
C LEU A 313 -19.91 -25.24 -50.64
N LYS A 314 -18.99 -25.80 -51.43
CA LYS A 314 -19.11 -25.94 -52.89
C LYS A 314 -17.90 -26.67 -53.47
N LYS A 315 -18.20 -27.61 -54.38
CA LYS A 315 -17.34 -28.53 -55.16
C LYS A 315 -17.02 -29.82 -54.38
N ALA A 316 -17.45 -31.00 -54.79
CA ALA A 316 -17.58 -31.51 -56.17
C ALA A 316 -18.89 -32.28 -56.41
N ALA A 317 -19.53 -31.93 -57.53
CA ALA A 317 -20.26 -32.84 -58.40
C ALA A 317 -19.43 -32.93 -59.70
#